data_AF-H3ZK93-F1
#
_entry.id   AF-H3ZK93-F1
#
_cell.length_a   1.000
_cell.length_b   1.000
_cell.length_c   1.000
_cell.angle_alpha   90.00
_cell.angle_beta   90.00
_cell.angle_gamma   90.00
#
_symmetry.space_group_name_H-M   'P 1'
#
loop_
_entity.id
_entity.type
_entity.pdbx_description
1 polymer ?
#
loop_
_entity_poly.entity_id
_entity_poly.type
_entity_poly.pdbx_seq_one_letter_code
_entity_poly.pdbx_strand_id
1 'polypeptide(L)'
;MKVLNHGTIKIAIAKILLEDTADIFEILPDNVQILNIKCWEQVAFSTILALKSFERKTNKAKTIKGEILLRASGTLQIKDAIKAVGAKKGENFMVAFGENAEKDLQEILSKIPAEEIPFNDCEKEEVKKLFEKAALVDVL
;
A
#
# COMPACT_ATOMS: atom_id res chain seq x y z
N MET A 1 -1.15 -4.38 -13.58
CA MET A 1 -0.67 -3.14 -12.90
C MET A 1 -1.57 -1.94 -13.20
N LYS A 2 -1.65 -0.97 -12.27
CA LYS A 2 -2.31 0.34 -12.43
C LYS A 2 -1.37 1.44 -11.95
N VAL A 3 -1.26 2.54 -12.71
CA VAL A 3 -0.39 3.68 -12.38
C VAL A 3 -1.25 4.93 -12.21
N LEU A 4 -1.03 5.65 -11.11
CA LEU A 4 -1.74 6.86 -10.74
C LEU A 4 -0.74 8.02 -10.67
N ASN A 5 -1.17 9.19 -11.14
CA ASN A 5 -0.40 10.41 -11.02
C ASN A 5 -0.99 11.28 -9.90
N HIS A 6 -0.17 11.67 -8.93
CA HIS A 6 -0.51 12.58 -7.85
C HIS A 6 0.48 13.75 -7.82
N GLY A 7 0.19 14.80 -8.59
CA GLY A 7 1.15 15.88 -8.80
C GLY A 7 2.39 15.36 -9.52
N THR A 8 3.57 15.51 -8.91
CA THR A 8 4.85 14.96 -9.41
C THR A 8 5.11 13.52 -8.95
N ILE A 9 4.33 13.01 -8.01
CA ILE A 9 4.52 11.66 -7.44
C ILE A 9 3.68 10.67 -8.23
N LYS A 10 4.30 9.57 -8.66
CA LYS A 10 3.59 8.42 -9.22
C LYS A 10 3.33 7.38 -8.13
N ILE A 11 2.23 6.66 -8.28
CA ILE A 11 1.89 5.49 -7.46
C ILE A 11 1.59 4.35 -8.42
N ALA A 12 2.39 3.28 -8.36
CA ALA A 12 2.17 2.08 -9.17
C ALA A 12 1.66 0.97 -8.26
N ILE A 13 0.63 0.24 -8.71
CA ILE A 13 -0.04 -0.81 -7.92
C ILE A 13 -0.15 -2.07 -8.77
N ALA A 14 0.25 -3.21 -8.21
CA ALA A 14 0.05 -4.53 -8.78
C ALA A 14 -0.66 -5.42 -7.76
N LYS A 15 -1.49 -6.35 -8.25
CA LYS A 15 -2.00 -7.45 -7.42
C LYS A 15 -1.08 -8.64 -7.61
N ILE A 16 -0.69 -9.27 -6.51
CA ILE A 16 0.25 -10.37 -6.51
C ILE A 16 -0.31 -11.54 -5.71
N LEU A 17 0.07 -12.76 -6.11
CA LEU A 17 -0.14 -13.98 -5.35
C LEU A 17 1.17 -14.37 -4.67
N LEU A 18 1.18 -14.37 -3.34
CA LEU A 18 2.32 -14.78 -2.52
C LEU A 18 2.12 -16.21 -2.03
N GLU A 19 3.06 -17.10 -2.35
CA GLU A 19 3.07 -18.47 -1.80
C GLU A 19 3.65 -18.52 -0.38
N ASP A 20 4.63 -17.66 -0.12
CA ASP A 20 5.29 -17.44 1.17
C ASP A 20 5.57 -15.93 1.34
N THR A 21 5.66 -15.48 2.58
CA THR A 21 6.06 -14.12 2.96
C THR A 21 7.49 -14.05 3.48
N ALA A 22 8.15 -15.20 3.71
CA ALA A 22 9.53 -15.28 4.14
C ALA A 22 10.45 -14.53 3.16
N ASP A 23 11.43 -13.82 3.70
CA ASP A 23 12.53 -13.13 3.00
C ASP A 23 12.14 -11.97 2.04
N ILE A 24 10.86 -11.82 1.65
CA ILE A 24 10.41 -10.73 0.76
C ILE A 24 10.71 -9.36 1.36
N PHE A 25 10.59 -9.22 2.68
CA PHE A 25 10.83 -7.95 3.36
C PHE A 25 12.31 -7.55 3.42
N GLU A 26 13.25 -8.48 3.20
CA GLU A 26 14.69 -8.18 3.20
C GLU A 26 15.13 -7.49 1.90
N ILE A 27 14.42 -7.75 0.80
CA ILE A 27 14.70 -7.21 -0.53
C ILE A 27 13.76 -6.07 -0.93
N LEU A 28 12.76 -5.77 -0.10
CA LEU A 28 11.75 -4.74 -0.39
C LEU A 28 12.36 -3.33 -0.23
N PRO A 29 12.40 -2.51 -1.29
CA PRO A 29 12.95 -1.16 -1.21
C PRO A 29 12.08 -0.25 -0.31
N ASP A 30 12.61 0.92 0.05
CA ASP A 30 11.95 1.83 0.98
C ASP A 30 10.69 2.50 0.45
N ASN A 31 10.56 2.55 -0.88
CA ASN A 31 9.40 3.12 -1.55
C ASN A 31 8.39 2.09 -2.03
N VAL A 32 8.49 0.83 -1.57
CA VAL A 32 7.54 -0.23 -1.89
C VAL A 32 6.92 -0.80 -0.62
N GLN A 33 5.62 -1.06 -0.64
CA GLN A 33 4.86 -1.70 0.45
C GLN A 33 3.97 -2.81 -0.10
N ILE A 34 3.71 -3.84 0.73
CA ILE A 34 2.80 -4.93 0.43
C ILE A 34 1.66 -4.94 1.45
N LEU A 35 0.43 -5.07 0.95
CA LEU A 35 -0.79 -5.03 1.74
C LEU A 35 -1.69 -6.22 1.41
N ASN A 36 -2.12 -6.97 2.42
CA ASN A 36 -3.17 -7.98 2.28
C ASN A 36 -4.55 -7.31 2.44
N ILE A 37 -5.05 -6.74 1.35
CA ILE A 37 -6.38 -6.12 1.28
C ILE A 37 -7.06 -6.51 -0.04
N LYS A 38 -8.38 -6.37 -0.10
CA LYS A 38 -9.18 -6.80 -1.26
C LYS A 38 -9.28 -5.74 -2.36
N CYS A 39 -8.97 -4.49 -2.04
CA CYS A 39 -9.32 -3.35 -2.86
C CYS A 39 -8.12 -2.47 -3.20
N TRP A 40 -7.87 -2.24 -4.50
CA TRP A 40 -6.72 -1.45 -4.93
C TRP A 40 -6.91 0.05 -4.63
N GLU A 41 -8.15 0.55 -4.64
CA GLU A 41 -8.47 1.93 -4.28
C GLU A 41 -8.09 2.22 -2.83
N GLN A 42 -8.25 1.25 -1.93
CA GLN A 42 -7.80 1.38 -0.54
C GLN A 42 -6.28 1.52 -0.45
N VAL A 43 -5.53 0.79 -1.28
CA VAL A 43 -4.07 0.95 -1.39
C VAL A 43 -3.73 2.37 -1.84
N ALA A 44 -4.39 2.84 -2.91
CA ALA A 44 -4.17 4.16 -3.49
C ALA A 44 -4.45 5.28 -2.47
N PHE A 45 -5.61 5.27 -1.82
CA PHE A 45 -5.97 6.31 -0.85
C PHE A 45 -5.06 6.31 0.37
N SER A 46 -4.74 5.13 0.91
CA SER A 46 -3.84 5.01 2.05
C SER A 46 -2.45 5.53 1.72
N THR A 47 -1.96 5.27 0.50
CA THR A 47 -0.68 5.78 0.00
C THR A 47 -0.69 7.29 -0.19
N ILE A 48 -1.73 7.84 -0.83
CA ILE A 48 -1.87 9.30 -1.01
C ILE A 48 -1.92 10.02 0.35
N LEU A 49 -2.72 9.52 1.30
CA LEU A 49 -2.83 10.12 2.63
C LEU A 49 -1.51 10.01 3.41
N ALA A 50 -0.82 8.87 3.31
CA ALA A 50 0.49 8.71 3.92
C ALA A 50 1.49 9.74 3.38
N LEU A 51 1.62 9.87 2.05
CA LEU A 51 2.51 10.85 1.41
C LEU A 51 2.18 12.29 1.86
N LYS A 52 0.90 12.68 1.80
CA LYS A 52 0.46 14.01 2.26
C LYS A 52 0.77 14.27 3.73
N SER A 53 0.65 13.26 4.59
CA SER A 53 0.94 13.42 6.01
C SER A 53 2.43 13.69 6.26
N PHE A 54 3.32 13.08 5.46
CA PHE A 54 4.77 13.36 5.53
C PHE A 54 5.10 14.76 5.02
N GLU A 55 4.51 15.18 3.89
CA GLU A 55 4.66 16.54 3.36
C GLU A 55 4.23 17.59 4.39
N ARG A 56 3.15 17.33 5.12
CA ARG A 56 2.58 18.22 6.14
C ARG A 56 3.21 18.06 7.53
N LYS A 57 4.09 17.08 7.72
CA LYS A 57 4.67 16.69 9.02
C LYS A 57 3.61 16.34 10.08
N THR A 58 2.50 15.74 9.64
CA THR A 58 1.41 15.24 10.49
C THR A 58 1.35 13.71 10.53
N ASN A 59 2.34 13.04 9.95
CA ASN A 59 2.48 11.59 9.97
C ASN A 59 2.57 11.04 11.41
N LYS A 60 2.00 9.86 11.62
CA LYS A 60 1.97 9.17 12.93
C LYS A 60 3.06 8.11 13.01
N ALA A 61 3.37 7.46 11.89
CA ALA A 61 4.49 6.53 11.76
C ALA A 61 5.80 7.24 11.39
N LYS A 62 6.93 6.58 11.65
CA LYS A 62 8.27 7.10 11.32
C LYS A 62 8.63 6.98 9.83
N THR A 63 7.96 6.10 9.09
CA THR A 63 8.21 5.85 7.66
C THR A 63 6.91 5.88 6.87
N ILE A 64 7.00 6.19 5.57
CA ILE A 64 5.83 6.17 4.66
C ILE A 64 5.22 4.76 4.61
N LYS A 65 6.06 3.71 4.53
CA LYS A 65 5.61 2.30 4.59
C LYS A 65 4.77 2.01 5.83
N GLY A 66 5.20 2.50 7.00
CA GLY A 66 4.47 2.36 8.25
C GLY A 66 3.17 3.16 8.26
N GLU A 67 3.19 4.39 7.76
CA GLU A 67 2.02 5.25 7.68
C GLU A 67 0.96 4.65 6.75
N ILE A 68 1.35 4.08 5.61
CA ILE A 68 0.44 3.34 4.72
C ILE A 68 -0.31 2.24 5.47
N LEU A 69 0.37 1.47 6.33
CA LEU A 69 -0.26 0.44 7.14
C LEU A 69 -1.26 1.04 8.13
N LEU A 70 -0.89 2.13 8.83
CA LEU A 70 -1.79 2.81 9.77
C LEU A 70 -3.05 3.32 9.05
N ARG A 71 -2.87 3.98 7.91
CA ARG A 71 -3.96 4.50 7.07
C ARG A 71 -4.86 3.38 6.56
N ALA A 72 -4.29 2.33 5.96
CA ALA A 72 -5.08 1.22 5.43
C ALA A 72 -5.85 0.46 6.54
N SER A 73 -5.27 0.35 7.73
CA SER A 73 -5.89 -0.34 8.86
C SER A 73 -6.84 0.53 9.69
N GLY A 74 -6.71 1.85 9.64
CA GLY A 74 -7.50 2.79 10.45
C GLY A 74 -7.14 2.79 11.94
N THR A 75 -5.90 2.42 12.30
CA THR A 75 -5.40 2.42 13.69
C THR A 75 -4.07 3.15 13.81
N LEU A 76 -3.73 3.61 15.01
CA LEU A 76 -2.42 4.21 15.34
C LEU A 76 -1.38 3.18 15.77
N GLN A 77 -1.78 1.95 16.11
CA GLN A 77 -0.87 0.91 16.56
C GLN A 77 -0.32 0.11 15.37
N ILE A 78 0.98 0.26 15.09
CA ILE A 78 1.63 -0.41 13.95
C ILE A 78 1.51 -1.95 14.02
N LYS A 79 1.57 -2.52 15.24
CA LYS A 79 1.41 -3.96 15.45
C LYS A 79 0.04 -4.46 15.00
N ASP A 80 -1.01 -3.68 15.29
CA ASP A 80 -2.38 -4.03 14.91
C ASP A 80 -2.60 -3.78 13.42
N ALA A 81 -2.01 -2.72 12.87
CA ALA A 81 -2.01 -2.46 11.44
C ALA A 81 -1.40 -3.60 10.64
N ILE A 82 -0.21 -4.08 11.02
CA ILE A 82 0.46 -5.22 10.36
C ILE A 82 -0.41 -6.48 10.42
N LYS A 83 -1.02 -6.79 11.58
CA LYS A 83 -1.93 -7.94 11.71
C LYS A 83 -3.14 -7.83 10.78
N ALA A 84 -3.71 -6.63 10.69
CA ALA A 84 -4.92 -6.38 9.92
C ALA A 84 -4.67 -6.42 8.41
N VAL A 85 -3.67 -5.68 7.93
CA VAL A 85 -3.48 -5.38 6.49
C VAL A 85 -2.07 -5.66 5.97
N GLY A 86 -1.13 -6.11 6.81
CA GLY A 86 0.22 -6.50 6.35
C GLY A 86 0.19 -7.72 5.44
N ALA A 87 1.27 -7.94 4.69
CA ALA A 87 1.35 -9.04 3.72
C ALA A 87 1.08 -10.41 4.35
N LYS A 88 0.39 -11.28 3.63
CA LYS A 88 0.07 -12.66 4.03
C LYS A 88 0.20 -13.60 2.84
N LYS A 89 0.24 -14.90 3.09
CA LYS A 89 0.07 -15.90 2.02
C LYS A 89 -1.26 -15.69 1.29
N GLY A 90 -1.25 -15.79 -0.03
CA GLY A 90 -2.41 -15.57 -0.90
C GLY A 90 -2.35 -14.23 -1.63
N GLU A 91 -3.52 -13.67 -1.92
CA GLU A 91 -3.63 -12.42 -2.68
C GLU A 91 -3.21 -11.20 -1.87
N ASN A 92 -2.38 -10.36 -2.45
CA ASN A 92 -1.94 -9.09 -1.88
C ASN A 92 -1.90 -8.03 -2.96
N PHE A 93 -1.79 -6.78 -2.54
CA PHE A 93 -1.38 -5.69 -3.40
C PHE A 93 0.01 -5.23 -3.04
N MET A 94 0.83 -4.98 -4.06
CA MET A 94 2.10 -4.29 -3.94
C MET A 94 1.94 -2.87 -4.48
N VAL A 95 2.47 -1.90 -3.75
CA VAL A 95 2.47 -0.50 -4.15
C VAL A 95 3.86 0.07 -4.10
N ALA A 96 4.25 0.75 -5.17
CA ALA A 96 5.43 1.60 -5.21
C ALA A 96 5.00 3.07 -5.30
N PHE A 97 5.80 3.97 -4.74
CA PHE A 97 5.56 5.42 -4.80
C PHE A 97 6.84 6.21 -5.10
N GLY A 98 6.70 7.40 -5.69
CA GLY A 98 7.81 8.28 -6.09
C GLY A 98 7.87 8.53 -7.59
N GLU A 99 8.90 9.24 -8.07
CA GLU A 99 9.05 9.58 -9.50
C GLU A 99 9.22 8.32 -10.38
N ASN A 100 9.90 7.31 -9.85
CA ASN A 100 10.21 6.04 -10.53
C ASN A 100 9.31 4.88 -10.13
N ALA A 101 8.16 5.15 -9.48
CA ALA A 101 7.30 4.11 -8.88
C ALA A 101 7.00 2.92 -9.81
N GLU A 102 6.68 3.18 -11.08
CA GLU A 102 6.40 2.11 -12.05
C GLU A 102 7.62 1.22 -12.30
N LYS A 103 8.79 1.82 -12.50
CA LYS A 103 10.04 1.09 -12.74
C LYS A 103 10.44 0.30 -11.50
N ASP A 104 10.36 0.93 -10.32
CA ASP A 104 10.73 0.31 -9.05
C ASP A 104 9.82 -0.88 -8.74
N LEU A 105 8.51 -0.76 -9.04
CA LEU A 105 7.55 -1.85 -8.91
C LEU A 105 7.87 -3.02 -9.87
N GLN A 106 8.15 -2.72 -11.15
CA GLN A 106 8.52 -3.75 -12.12
C GLN A 106 9.81 -4.47 -11.71
N GLU A 107 10.81 -3.73 -11.22
CA GLU A 107 12.08 -4.29 -10.79
C GLU A 107 11.89 -5.25 -9.60
N ILE A 108 11.14 -4.87 -8.57
CA ILE A 108 10.91 -5.75 -7.42
C ILE A 108 10.03 -6.95 -7.77
N LEU A 109 9.02 -6.78 -8.63
CA LEU A 109 8.19 -7.89 -9.12
C LEU A 109 9.02 -8.96 -9.84
N SER A 110 10.11 -8.56 -10.53
CA SER A 110 11.02 -9.51 -11.18
C SER A 110 11.96 -10.27 -10.23
N LYS A 111 12.08 -9.82 -8.97
CA LYS A 111 13.02 -10.36 -7.97
C LYS A 111 12.35 -11.22 -6.90
N ILE A 112 11.07 -11.01 -6.66
CA ILE A 112 10.31 -11.75 -5.65
C ILE A 112 9.68 -13.01 -6.25
N PRO A 113 9.51 -14.09 -5.47
CA PRO A 113 8.76 -15.26 -5.88
C PRO A 113 7.24 -15.01 -5.75
N ALA A 114 6.71 -14.12 -6.60
CA ALA A 114 5.29 -13.77 -6.62
C ALA A 114 4.75 -13.74 -8.05
N GLU A 115 3.50 -14.17 -8.24
CA GLU A 115 2.82 -14.07 -9.52
C GLU A 115 1.98 -12.78 -9.57
N GLU A 116 2.17 -11.94 -10.59
CA GLU A 116 1.26 -10.81 -10.84
C GLU A 116 -0.07 -11.35 -11.41
N ILE A 117 -1.18 -10.95 -10.80
CA ILE A 117 -2.54 -11.36 -11.20
C ILE A 117 -3.39 -10.14 -11.58
N PRO A 118 -4.38 -10.29 -12.48
CA PRO A 118 -5.28 -9.19 -12.83
C PRO A 118 -6.19 -8.82 -11.66
N PHE A 119 -6.63 -7.56 -11.66
CA PHE A 119 -7.58 -7.05 -10.68
C PHE A 119 -8.52 -6.02 -11.32
N ASN A 120 -9.73 -5.92 -10.77
CA ASN A 120 -10.77 -4.99 -11.22
C ASN A 120 -10.96 -3.86 -10.20
N ASP A 121 -11.71 -2.85 -10.61
CA ASP A 121 -12.17 -1.79 -9.70
C ASP A 121 -13.12 -2.35 -8.63
N CYS A 122 -13.08 -1.74 -7.46
CA CYS A 122 -13.93 -2.13 -6.34
C CYS A 122 -15.34 -1.56 -6.48
N GLU A 123 -16.29 -2.20 -5.79
CA GLU A 123 -17.65 -1.71 -5.66
C GLU A 123 -17.66 -0.33 -4.99
N LYS A 124 -18.35 0.65 -5.61
CA LYS A 124 -18.30 2.07 -5.20
C LYS A 124 -18.67 2.28 -3.72
N GLU A 125 -19.62 1.52 -3.21
CA GLU A 125 -20.04 1.63 -1.81
C GLU A 125 -18.94 1.17 -0.84
N GLU A 126 -18.19 0.13 -1.22
CA GLU A 126 -17.05 -0.37 -0.45
C GLU A 126 -15.90 0.67 -0.47
N VAL A 127 -15.62 1.24 -1.64
CA VAL A 127 -14.61 2.30 -1.82
C VAL A 127 -14.83 3.47 -0.87
N LYS A 128 -16.09 3.92 -0.70
CA LYS A 128 -16.43 5.02 0.22
C LYS A 128 -16.07 4.69 1.67
N LYS A 129 -16.47 3.51 2.15
CA LYS A 129 -16.20 3.06 3.52
C LYS A 129 -14.69 2.92 3.77
N LEU A 130 -13.94 2.41 2.79
CA LEU A 130 -12.50 2.26 2.87
C LEU A 130 -11.76 3.61 2.86
N PHE A 131 -12.28 4.60 2.12
CA PHE A 131 -11.76 5.96 2.17
C PHE A 131 -11.97 6.61 3.53
N GLU A 132 -13.18 6.54 4.09
CA GLU A 132 -13.50 7.04 5.43
C GLU A 132 -12.59 6.40 6.49
N LYS A 133 -12.39 5.09 6.40
CA LYS A 133 -11.48 4.34 7.27
C LYS A 133 -10.04 4.86 7.21
N ALA A 134 -9.53 5.19 6.02
CA ALA A 134 -8.18 5.71 5.87
C ALA A 134 -8.01 7.13 6.42
N ALA A 135 -9.07 7.93 6.38
CA ALA A 135 -9.10 9.28 6.93
C ALA A 135 -9.20 9.31 8.47
N LEU A 136 -9.66 8.23 9.13
CA LEU A 136 -9.77 8.16 10.60
C LEU A 136 -8.46 8.47 11.32
N VAL A 137 -7.31 8.12 10.73
CA VAL A 137 -5.99 8.35 11.34
C VAL A 137 -5.68 9.85 11.55
N ASP A 138 -6.30 10.75 10.78
CA ASP A 138 -6.10 12.20 10.99
C ASP A 138 -6.83 12.73 12.22
N VAL A 139 -7.87 12.03 12.70
CA VAL A 139 -8.72 12.45 13.82
C VAL A 139 -8.48 11.64 15.11
N LEU A 140 -7.57 10.66 15.06
CA LEU A 140 -7.08 9.88 16.21
C LEU A 140 -5.79 10.47 16.78
#